data_AF-A0A252AUT8-F1
#
_entry.id   AF-A0A252AUT8-F1
#
_cell.length_a   1.000
_cell.length_b   1.000
_cell.length_c   1.000
_cell.angle_alpha   90.00
_cell.angle_beta   90.00
_cell.angle_gamma   90.00
#
_symmetry.space_group_name_H-M   'P 1'
#
loop_
_entity.id
_entity.type
_entity.pdbx_description
1 polymer ?
#
loop_
_entity_poly.entity_id
_entity_poly.type
_entity_poly.pdbx_seq_one_letter_code
_entity_poly.pdbx_strand_id
1 'polypeptide(L)'
;MKIRLRSGILSLALGAILTCGSAWAEDRDPGTSIPGQSDAQKDVQITDTSMELVRNAGRISVVYFTLRNNGENAHLVISVSSPSCRTLVGHHSDQESTEGTLNLFTHLSLPAKTTLVFPHGGYHLLCLDTDSNLAPGKAATFTFTFLGGSSKTVSIPMGNSQPVE
;
A
#
# COMPACT_ATOMS: atom_id res chain seq x y z
N MET A 1 -66.70 19.01 48.81
CA MET A 1 -66.20 20.13 47.98
C MET A 1 -64.67 19.98 47.94
N LYS A 2 -63.97 19.59 46.87
CA LYS A 2 -64.19 19.63 45.42
C LYS A 2 -63.77 18.29 44.77
N ILE A 3 -64.57 17.87 43.80
CA ILE A 3 -64.33 16.78 42.84
C ILE A 3 -63.32 17.26 41.79
N ARG A 4 -62.40 16.39 41.33
CA ARG A 4 -62.05 16.28 39.89
C ARG A 4 -61.69 14.85 39.53
N LEU A 5 -62.63 14.23 38.81
CA LEU A 5 -62.51 13.00 38.05
C LEU A 5 -61.88 13.34 36.68
N ARG A 6 -60.90 12.56 36.22
CA ARG A 6 -60.54 12.50 34.79
C ARG A 6 -60.36 11.04 34.39
N SER A 7 -61.31 10.55 33.59
CA SER A 7 -61.27 9.28 32.88
C SER A 7 -60.32 9.33 31.68
N GLY A 8 -59.77 8.16 31.35
CA GLY A 8 -59.25 7.81 30.02
C GLY A 8 -57.79 7.37 30.05
N ILE A 9 -57.32 6.33 29.37
CA ILE A 9 -57.85 5.46 28.31
C ILE A 9 -57.06 4.14 28.39
N LEU A 10 -57.77 3.03 28.21
CA LEU A 10 -57.28 1.68 27.92
C LEU A 10 -56.58 1.65 26.55
N SER A 11 -55.37 1.07 26.40
CA SER A 11 -55.01 0.19 25.27
C SER A 11 -53.54 -0.26 25.24
N LEU A 12 -53.40 -1.49 24.75
CA LEU A 12 -52.22 -2.34 24.57
C LEU A 12 -51.23 -1.87 23.47
N ALA A 13 -50.05 -2.49 23.52
CA ALA A 13 -49.05 -2.72 22.44
C ALA A 13 -48.15 -1.50 22.10
N LEU A 14 -46.85 -1.67 21.84
CA LEU A 14 -46.20 -2.70 21.03
C LEU A 14 -44.71 -2.77 21.41
N GLY A 15 -44.16 -3.98 21.56
CA GLY A 15 -42.75 -4.20 21.85
C GLY A 15 -41.85 -3.71 20.71
N ALA A 16 -40.96 -2.76 21.01
CA ALA A 16 -39.86 -2.41 20.13
C ALA A 16 -38.77 -3.46 20.27
N ILE A 17 -38.88 -4.54 19.49
CA ILE A 17 -37.76 -5.45 19.26
C ILE A 17 -36.69 -4.65 18.53
N LEU A 18 -35.56 -4.43 19.19
CA LEU A 18 -34.34 -3.96 18.56
C LEU A 18 -34.04 -4.89 17.38
N THR A 19 -34.27 -4.42 16.15
CA THR A 19 -33.65 -5.00 14.97
C THR A 19 -32.17 -4.62 15.02
N CYS A 20 -31.41 -5.28 15.88
CA CYS A 20 -29.99 -5.44 15.65
C CYS A 20 -29.92 -6.28 14.38
N GLY A 21 -29.87 -5.61 13.22
CA GLY A 21 -29.68 -6.28 11.95
C GLY A 21 -28.48 -7.19 12.12
N SER A 22 -28.68 -8.49 11.91
CA SER A 22 -27.59 -9.45 11.88
C SER A 22 -26.60 -8.95 10.86
N ALA A 23 -25.48 -8.39 11.32
CA ALA A 23 -24.33 -8.18 10.48
C ALA A 23 -23.80 -9.58 10.19
N TRP A 24 -24.29 -10.17 9.10
CA TRP A 24 -23.71 -11.37 8.55
C TRP A 24 -22.29 -10.98 8.14
N ALA A 25 -21.31 -11.44 8.91
CA ALA A 25 -19.95 -11.53 8.40
C ALA A 25 -20.03 -12.56 7.28
N GLU A 26 -20.04 -12.10 6.03
CA GLU A 26 -19.97 -12.96 4.86
C GLU A 26 -18.72 -13.84 5.04
N ASP A 27 -18.94 -15.15 5.19
CA ASP A 27 -17.87 -16.13 5.25
C ASP A 27 -17.11 -16.03 3.92
N ARG A 28 -15.86 -15.58 3.97
CA ARG A 28 -15.08 -15.29 2.78
C ARG A 28 -14.79 -16.61 2.08
N ASP A 29 -15.54 -16.90 1.02
CA ASP A 29 -15.20 -17.97 0.08
C ASP A 29 -13.78 -17.71 -0.45
N PRO A 30 -12.81 -18.60 -0.19
CA PRO A 30 -11.42 -18.42 -0.60
C PRO A 30 -11.23 -18.40 -2.13
N GLY A 31 -12.28 -18.68 -2.91
CA GLY A 31 -12.29 -18.56 -4.37
C GLY A 31 -12.83 -17.25 -4.92
N THR A 32 -13.48 -16.39 -4.13
CA THR A 32 -14.04 -15.12 -4.63
C THR A 32 -13.04 -13.97 -4.52
N SER A 33 -12.94 -13.15 -5.57
CA SER A 33 -12.09 -11.97 -5.59
C SER A 33 -12.46 -11.02 -4.46
N ILE A 34 -11.46 -10.53 -3.71
CA ILE A 34 -11.68 -9.54 -2.65
C ILE A 34 -12.29 -8.29 -3.29
N PRO A 35 -13.46 -7.81 -2.81
CA PRO A 35 -14.12 -6.66 -3.41
C PRO A 35 -13.19 -5.45 -3.53
N GLY A 36 -13.13 -4.86 -4.73
CA GLY A 36 -12.32 -3.69 -5.02
C GLY A 36 -10.81 -3.93 -5.15
N GLN A 37 -10.31 -5.16 -4.98
CA GLN A 37 -8.87 -5.49 -5.13
C GLN A 37 -8.53 -6.17 -6.46
N SER A 38 -9.53 -6.58 -7.24
CA SER A 38 -9.27 -7.15 -8.56
C SER A 38 -8.64 -6.11 -9.48
N ASP A 39 -7.66 -6.55 -10.27
CA ASP A 39 -7.08 -5.76 -11.35
C ASP A 39 -6.43 -4.41 -10.96
N ALA A 40 -5.85 -4.30 -9.76
CA ALA A 40 -5.18 -3.09 -9.26
C ALA A 40 -4.11 -2.53 -10.22
N GLN A 41 -3.43 -3.39 -10.99
CA GLN A 41 -2.43 -2.99 -12.00
C GLN A 41 -2.97 -2.06 -13.09
N LYS A 42 -4.28 -2.08 -13.35
CA LYS A 42 -4.95 -1.19 -14.32
C LYS A 42 -5.09 0.23 -13.76
N ASP A 43 -5.33 0.35 -12.45
CA ASP A 43 -5.58 1.61 -11.77
C ASP A 43 -4.29 2.29 -11.30
N VAL A 44 -3.30 1.49 -10.91
CA VAL A 44 -2.07 1.98 -10.29
C VAL A 44 -1.01 2.29 -11.34
N GLN A 45 -0.54 3.53 -11.39
CA GLN A 45 0.63 3.95 -12.16
C GLN A 45 1.86 4.05 -11.27
N ILE A 46 3.02 3.73 -11.84
CA ILE A 46 4.32 3.78 -11.18
C ILE A 46 5.21 4.65 -12.08
N THR A 47 5.60 5.82 -11.58
CA THR A 47 6.30 6.86 -12.34
C THR A 47 7.49 7.40 -11.56
N ASP A 48 8.24 8.31 -12.17
CA ASP A 48 9.36 9.03 -11.53
C ASP A 48 10.38 8.07 -10.91
N THR A 49 10.64 6.97 -11.61
CA THR A 49 11.46 5.88 -11.09
C THR A 49 12.94 6.17 -11.27
N SER A 50 13.72 6.01 -10.21
CA SER A 50 15.18 6.03 -10.28
C SER A 50 15.77 5.06 -9.27
N MET A 51 16.97 4.57 -9.56
CA MET A 51 17.73 3.72 -8.66
C MET A 51 19.18 4.21 -8.63
N GLU A 52 19.79 4.27 -7.45
CA GLU A 52 21.13 4.82 -7.28
C GLU A 52 21.95 3.98 -6.30
N LEU A 53 23.24 3.78 -6.60
CA LEU A 53 24.17 3.13 -5.68
C LEU A 53 24.50 4.07 -4.52
N VAL A 54 24.45 3.54 -3.29
CA VAL A 54 24.86 4.27 -2.10
C VAL A 54 26.39 4.22 -1.99
N ARG A 55 27.03 5.39 -2.08
CA ARG A 55 28.49 5.49 -1.97
C ARG A 55 28.99 4.97 -0.63
N ASN A 56 30.10 4.23 -0.66
CA ASN A 56 30.77 3.67 0.51
C ASN A 56 29.93 2.70 1.36
N ALA A 57 28.77 2.24 0.87
CA ALA A 57 27.88 1.34 1.59
C ALA A 57 27.82 -0.09 0.98
N GLY A 58 28.85 -0.46 0.20
CA GLY A 58 28.91 -1.77 -0.46
C GLY A 58 27.86 -1.91 -1.56
N ARG A 59 27.22 -3.09 -1.64
CA ARG A 59 26.19 -3.43 -2.65
C ARG A 59 24.79 -3.00 -2.19
N ILE A 60 24.64 -1.74 -1.83
CA ILE A 60 23.35 -1.16 -1.42
C ILE A 60 22.96 -0.09 -2.44
N SER A 61 21.71 -0.14 -2.88
CA SER A 61 21.12 0.89 -3.71
C SER A 61 19.82 1.40 -3.11
N VAL A 62 19.50 2.65 -3.37
CA VAL A 62 18.22 3.28 -3.08
C VAL A 62 17.35 3.27 -4.34
N VAL A 63 16.03 3.16 -4.16
CA VAL A 63 15.05 3.19 -5.24
C VAL A 63 13.96 4.20 -4.89
N TYR A 64 13.78 5.19 -5.75
CA TYR A 64 12.78 6.25 -5.66
C TYR A 64 11.72 6.07 -6.73
N PHE A 65 10.48 6.42 -6.40
CA PHE A 65 9.34 6.25 -7.30
C PHE A 65 8.10 6.97 -6.77
N THR A 66 7.12 7.10 -7.65
CA THR A 66 5.78 7.58 -7.31
C THR A 66 4.76 6.48 -7.59
N LEU A 67 3.82 6.25 -6.65
CA LEU A 67 2.64 5.41 -6.85
C LEU A 67 1.41 6.31 -6.97
N ARG A 68 0.67 6.20 -8.07
CA ARG A 68 -0.61 6.88 -8.26
C ARG A 68 -1.72 5.86 -8.45
N ASN A 69 -2.69 5.83 -7.55
CA ASN A 69 -3.93 5.09 -7.77
C ASN A 69 -4.96 6.02 -8.44
N ASN A 70 -5.29 5.74 -9.71
CA ASN A 70 -6.32 6.48 -10.45
C ASN A 70 -7.70 5.82 -10.39
N GLY A 71 -7.82 4.66 -9.74
CA GLY A 71 -9.08 3.95 -9.56
C GLY A 71 -9.98 4.59 -8.50
N GLU A 72 -11.20 4.04 -8.39
CA GLU A 72 -12.19 4.41 -7.37
C GLU A 72 -12.06 3.59 -6.08
N ASN A 73 -11.30 2.49 -6.12
CA ASN A 73 -11.08 1.62 -4.98
C ASN A 73 -9.69 1.84 -4.38
N ALA A 74 -9.56 1.66 -3.06
CA ALA A 74 -8.25 1.53 -2.45
C ALA A 74 -7.64 0.17 -2.82
N HIS A 75 -6.34 0.15 -3.09
CA HIS A 75 -5.56 -1.07 -3.38
C HIS A 75 -4.53 -1.30 -2.28
N LEU A 76 -4.01 -2.52 -2.18
CA LEU A 76 -2.93 -2.85 -1.24
C LEU A 76 -1.74 -3.42 -1.99
N VAL A 77 -0.56 -2.81 -1.85
CA VAL A 77 0.71 -3.42 -2.26
C VAL A 77 1.11 -4.42 -1.19
N ILE A 78 1.27 -5.68 -1.59
CA ILE A 78 1.59 -6.79 -0.68
C ILE A 78 3.02 -7.30 -0.86
N SER A 79 3.71 -6.89 -1.93
CA SER A 79 5.10 -7.23 -2.17
C SER A 79 5.71 -6.32 -3.23
N VAL A 80 7.00 -6.05 -3.10
CA VAL A 80 7.85 -5.54 -4.17
C VAL A 80 9.05 -6.46 -4.29
N SER A 81 9.35 -6.90 -5.50
CA SER A 81 10.49 -7.79 -5.78
C SER A 81 11.30 -7.33 -6.97
N SER A 82 12.58 -7.70 -6.99
CA SER A 82 13.46 -7.49 -8.13
C SER A 82 14.50 -8.62 -8.16
N PRO A 83 14.81 -9.22 -9.33
CA PRO A 83 15.92 -10.16 -9.45
C PRO A 83 17.28 -9.49 -9.21
N SER A 84 17.36 -8.16 -9.30
CA SER A 84 18.58 -7.39 -9.08
C SER A 84 18.84 -7.09 -7.60
N CYS A 85 17.94 -7.47 -6.70
CA CYS A 85 18.02 -7.19 -5.27
C CYS A 85 17.77 -8.47 -4.48
N ARG A 86 18.69 -8.86 -3.59
CA ARG A 86 18.45 -10.02 -2.73
C ARG A 86 17.35 -9.74 -1.71
N THR A 87 17.32 -8.51 -1.20
CA THR A 87 16.32 -8.07 -0.23
C THR A 87 15.91 -6.65 -0.54
N LEU A 88 14.60 -6.38 -0.47
CA LEU A 88 14.02 -5.05 -0.58
C LEU A 88 13.34 -4.71 0.73
N VAL A 89 13.69 -3.56 1.30
CA VAL A 89 13.10 -3.06 2.55
C VAL A 89 12.69 -1.60 2.40
N GLY A 90 11.66 -1.20 3.14
CA GLY A 90 11.34 0.22 3.29
C GLY A 90 12.31 0.91 4.26
N HIS A 91 12.70 2.14 3.93
CA HIS A 91 13.56 2.97 4.75
C HIS A 91 13.13 4.43 4.66
N HIS A 92 13.35 5.20 5.72
CA HIS A 92 13.14 6.65 5.74
C HIS A 92 14.45 7.31 6.14
N SER A 93 14.91 8.30 5.37
CA SER A 93 16.24 8.91 5.56
C SER A 93 16.48 9.45 6.97
N ASP A 94 15.46 10.05 7.59
CA ASP A 94 15.58 10.70 8.90
C ASP A 94 14.96 9.90 10.07
N GLN A 95 14.66 8.61 9.87
CA GLN A 95 14.07 7.79 10.93
C GLN A 95 14.86 6.50 11.12
N GLU A 96 14.98 6.10 12.39
CA GLU A 96 15.48 4.77 12.72
C GLU A 96 14.60 3.69 12.09
N SER A 97 15.24 2.62 11.64
CA SER A 97 14.52 1.51 11.04
C SER A 97 13.78 0.73 12.12
N THR A 98 12.47 0.54 11.92
CA THR A 98 11.60 -0.30 12.74
C THR A 98 11.10 -1.48 11.92
N GLU A 99 10.55 -2.49 12.57
CA GLU A 99 9.89 -3.60 11.86
C GLU A 99 8.80 -3.09 10.90
N GLY A 100 8.05 -2.06 11.28
CA GLY A 100 7.02 -1.45 10.44
C GLY A 100 7.59 -0.77 9.20
N THR A 101 8.68 -0.01 9.33
CA THR A 101 9.30 0.66 8.16
C THR A 101 9.96 -0.34 7.22
N LEU A 102 10.63 -1.36 7.76
CA LEU A 102 11.27 -2.42 6.96
C LEU A 102 10.23 -3.20 6.15
N ASN A 103 9.05 -3.46 6.73
CA ASN A 103 7.95 -4.18 6.12
C ASN A 103 6.91 -3.27 5.43
N LEU A 104 7.20 -1.97 5.23
CA LEU A 104 6.24 -1.01 4.68
C LEU A 104 5.58 -1.53 3.38
N PHE A 105 6.38 -2.09 2.48
CA PHE A 105 5.94 -2.54 1.15
C PHE A 105 5.33 -3.94 1.11
N THR A 106 5.10 -4.58 2.26
CA THR A 106 4.31 -5.82 2.34
C THR A 106 2.85 -5.58 2.73
N HIS A 107 2.50 -4.36 3.15
CA HIS A 107 1.16 -3.99 3.58
C HIS A 107 0.82 -2.51 3.26
N LEU A 108 1.39 -1.96 2.19
CA LEU A 108 1.23 -0.54 1.86
C LEU A 108 -0.14 -0.29 1.22
N SER A 109 -1.00 0.43 1.94
CA SER A 109 -2.29 0.88 1.39
C SER A 109 -2.10 2.00 0.37
N LEU A 110 -2.80 1.89 -0.76
CA LEU A 110 -2.90 2.88 -1.81
C LEU A 110 -4.37 3.35 -1.94
N PRO A 111 -4.78 4.39 -1.21
CA PRO A 111 -6.15 4.88 -1.29
C PRO A 111 -6.56 5.30 -2.71
N ALA A 112 -7.85 5.28 -3.00
CA ALA A 112 -8.40 5.75 -4.28
C ALA A 112 -7.97 7.19 -4.57
N LYS A 113 -7.76 7.51 -5.85
CA LYS A 113 -7.41 8.86 -6.34
C LYS A 113 -6.20 9.52 -5.68
N THR A 114 -5.32 8.73 -5.08
CA THR A 114 -4.20 9.23 -4.25
C THR A 114 -2.86 9.03 -4.93
N THR A 115 -1.95 9.98 -4.72
CA THR A 115 -0.52 9.85 -5.04
C THR A 115 0.27 9.65 -3.75
N LEU A 116 1.10 8.62 -3.70
CA LEU A 116 2.16 8.48 -2.71
C LEU A 116 3.50 8.67 -3.42
N VAL A 117 4.31 9.60 -2.92
CA VAL A 117 5.65 9.86 -3.44
C VAL A 117 6.66 9.23 -2.48
N PHE A 118 7.65 8.53 -3.03
CA PHE A 118 8.77 7.93 -2.29
C PHE A 118 10.07 8.60 -2.73
N PRO A 119 10.37 9.81 -2.20
CA PRO A 119 11.43 10.68 -2.70
C PRO A 119 12.75 10.49 -1.96
N HIS A 120 13.78 11.21 -2.42
CA HIS A 120 14.97 11.49 -1.63
C HIS A 120 14.59 12.19 -0.32
N GLY A 121 15.19 11.77 0.79
CA GLY A 121 14.92 12.34 2.13
C GLY A 121 13.64 11.83 2.81
N GLY A 122 12.77 11.11 2.10
CA GLY A 122 11.54 10.53 2.65
C GLY A 122 11.60 9.01 2.76
N TYR A 123 10.42 8.38 2.78
CA TYR A 123 10.32 6.93 2.59
C TYR A 123 10.75 6.53 1.18
N HIS A 124 11.55 5.48 1.07
CA HIS A 124 12.01 4.89 -0.19
C HIS A 124 12.37 3.41 0.01
N LEU A 125 12.69 2.72 -1.08
CA LEU A 125 13.14 1.34 -1.05
C LEU A 125 14.67 1.28 -0.94
N LEU A 126 15.18 0.40 -0.07
CA LEU A 126 16.57 -0.04 -0.08
C LEU A 126 16.66 -1.43 -0.73
N CYS A 127 17.48 -1.52 -1.76
CA CYS A 127 17.92 -2.75 -2.41
C CYS A 127 19.21 -3.23 -1.76
N LEU A 128 19.10 -4.21 -0.88
CA LEU A 128 20.24 -4.83 -0.22
C LEU A 128 20.81 -5.94 -1.11
N ASP A 129 22.14 -5.99 -1.17
CA ASP A 129 22.92 -6.85 -2.05
C ASP A 129 22.53 -6.72 -3.53
N THR A 130 22.52 -5.48 -4.02
CA THR A 130 22.29 -5.15 -5.44
C THR A 130 23.21 -5.98 -6.34
N ASP A 131 22.68 -6.61 -7.40
CA ASP A 131 23.46 -7.38 -8.39
C ASP A 131 24.68 -6.60 -8.87
N SER A 132 25.87 -7.20 -8.78
CA SER A 132 27.13 -6.60 -9.20
C SER A 132 27.18 -6.28 -10.70
N ASN A 133 26.31 -6.90 -11.51
CA ASN A 133 26.22 -6.64 -12.94
C ASN A 133 25.38 -5.41 -13.28
N LEU A 134 24.65 -4.84 -12.31
CA LEU A 134 23.84 -3.64 -12.48
C LEU A 134 24.73 -2.39 -12.39
N ALA A 135 25.27 -2.00 -13.54
CA ALA A 135 26.11 -0.81 -13.69
C ALA A 135 25.27 0.44 -14.04
N PRO A 136 25.79 1.65 -13.80
CA PRO A 136 25.24 2.90 -14.33
C PRO A 136 24.81 2.81 -15.79
N GLY A 137 23.64 3.36 -16.12
CA GLY A 137 23.06 3.33 -17.46
C GLY A 137 22.37 2.02 -17.84
N LYS A 138 22.44 0.98 -16.99
CA LYS A 138 21.54 -0.19 -17.08
C LYS A 138 20.23 0.09 -16.36
N ALA A 139 19.29 -0.85 -16.44
CA ALA A 139 18.05 -0.81 -15.69
C ALA A 139 17.80 -2.14 -14.98
N ALA A 140 17.15 -2.06 -13.82
CA ALA A 140 16.69 -3.20 -13.04
C ALA A 140 15.17 -3.33 -13.14
N THR A 141 14.69 -4.56 -13.25
CA THR A 141 13.26 -4.85 -13.29
C THR A 141 12.71 -4.93 -11.87
N PHE A 142 11.62 -4.23 -11.58
CA PHE A 142 10.90 -4.30 -10.31
C PHE A 142 9.45 -4.71 -10.55
N THR A 143 8.92 -5.58 -9.70
CA THR A 143 7.54 -6.07 -9.77
C THR A 143 6.83 -5.75 -8.47
N PHE A 144 5.76 -4.96 -8.57
CA PHE A 144 4.85 -4.62 -7.49
C PHE A 144 3.65 -5.55 -7.57
N THR A 145 3.40 -6.30 -6.51
CA THR A 145 2.26 -7.23 -6.41
C THR A 145 1.21 -6.64 -5.51
N PHE A 146 -0.04 -6.70 -5.95
CA PHE A 146 -1.18 -6.16 -5.23
C PHE A 146 -2.04 -7.29 -4.67
N LEU A 147 -2.76 -6.98 -3.58
CA LEU A 147 -3.84 -7.83 -3.11
C LEU A 147 -4.84 -8.06 -4.25
N GLY A 148 -5.47 -9.25 -4.30
CA GLY A 148 -6.29 -9.66 -5.45
C GLY A 148 -5.50 -10.31 -6.59
N GLY A 149 -4.17 -10.40 -6.47
CA GLY A 149 -3.33 -11.28 -7.30
C GLY A 149 -2.73 -10.64 -8.55
N SER A 150 -3.11 -9.39 -8.86
CA SER A 150 -2.48 -8.65 -9.96
C SER A 150 -1.09 -8.12 -9.62
N SER A 151 -0.28 -7.85 -10.66
CA SER A 151 1.04 -7.24 -10.50
C SER A 151 1.35 -6.24 -11.61
N LYS A 152 2.29 -5.34 -11.33
CA LYS A 152 2.82 -4.36 -12.28
C LYS A 152 4.34 -4.37 -12.25
N THR A 153 4.95 -4.53 -13.42
CA THR A 153 6.39 -4.55 -13.58
C THR A 153 6.87 -3.24 -14.22
N VAL A 154 7.95 -2.69 -13.69
CA VAL A 154 8.62 -1.48 -14.21
C VAL A 154 10.11 -1.73 -14.37
N SER A 155 10.68 -1.12 -15.41
CA SER A 155 12.13 -1.04 -15.60
C SER A 155 12.62 0.26 -14.98
N ILE A 156 13.52 0.18 -14.00
CA ILE A 156 14.03 1.34 -13.27
C ILE A 156 15.49 1.57 -13.65
N PRO A 157 15.85 2.73 -14.23
CA PRO A 157 17.22 3.00 -14.61
C PRO A 157 18.12 3.17 -13.39
N MET A 158 19.31 2.57 -13.46
CA MET A 158 20.42 2.85 -12.56
C MET A 158 21.03 4.18 -12.97
N GLY A 159 20.87 5.18 -12.11
CA GLY A 159 21.44 6.50 -12.28
C GLY A 159 22.94 6.44 -12.52
N ASN A 160 23.44 7.37 -13.32
CA ASN A 160 24.87 7.61 -13.38
C ASN A 160 25.31 8.09 -12.00
N SER A 161 26.38 7.53 -11.44
CA SER A 161 26.97 8.04 -10.21
C SER A 161 27.32 9.52 -10.40
N GLN A 162 26.41 10.43 -10.04
CA GLN A 162 26.70 11.85 -10.08
C GLN A 162 27.47 12.22 -8.80
N PRO A 163 28.53 13.04 -8.90
CA PRO A 163 29.13 13.64 -7.74
C PRO A 163 28.02 14.43 -7.02
N VAL A 164 27.78 14.13 -5.74
CA VAL A 164 27.08 15.11 -4.90
C VAL A 164 28.21 16.00 -4.42
N GLU A 165 28.18 17.26 -4.86
CA GLU A 165 29.04 18.33 -4.37
C GLU A 165 28.85 18.54 -2.86
#